data_AF-A0A4R5PPI3-F1
#
_entry.id   AF-A0A4R5PPI3-F1
#
_cell.length_a   1.000
_cell.length_b   1.000
_cell.length_c   1.000
_cell.angle_alpha   90.00
_cell.angle_beta   90.00
_cell.angle_gamma   90.00
#
_symmetry.space_group_name_H-M   'P 1'
#
loop_
_entity.id
_entity.type
_entity.pdbx_description
1 polymer ?
#
loop_
_entity_poly.entity_id
_entity_poly.type
_entity_poly.pdbx_seq_one_letter_code
_entity_poly.pdbx_strand_id
1 'polypeptide(L)'
;MGDEDLKARREKVIQTKADITGNISSTCRFVGFGLLAIFYTIQTGDSGYAQAVRLSLGWWLWIVGVSGAITILLDYLQYVFAWRSVASALADPEYLYDTKSLSYCSWTTLFILKQCASVFGVAALCAVVIFSDFCV
;
A
#
# COMPACT_ATOMS: atom_id res chain seq x y z
N MET A 1 17.00 36.74 9.49
CA MET A 1 15.98 35.73 9.17
C MET A 1 15.44 35.24 10.51
N GLY A 2 14.19 35.55 10.85
CA GLY A 2 13.66 35.36 12.21
C GLY A 2 13.18 33.93 12.46
N ASP A 3 13.22 33.50 13.73
CA ASP A 3 12.80 32.16 14.17
C ASP A 3 11.35 31.81 13.80
N GLU A 4 10.47 32.81 13.64
CA GLU A 4 9.09 32.60 13.21
C GLU A 4 8.97 32.15 11.74
N ASP A 5 9.81 32.68 10.83
CA ASP A 5 9.84 32.26 9.42
C ASP A 5 10.33 30.80 9.32
N LEU A 6 11.31 30.42 10.15
CA LEU A 6 11.80 29.04 10.22
C LEU A 6 10.71 28.07 10.74
N LYS A 7 9.95 28.45 11.78
CA LYS A 7 8.84 27.63 12.28
C LYS A 7 7.73 27.46 11.24
N ALA A 8 7.30 28.55 10.59
CA ALA A 8 6.27 28.50 9.56
C ALA A 8 6.69 27.62 8.37
N ARG A 9 7.94 27.71 7.91
CA ARG A 9 8.48 26.84 6.86
C ARG A 9 8.49 25.38 7.27
N ARG A 10 8.91 25.08 8.50
CA ARG A 10 8.93 23.70 9.03
C ARG A 10 7.53 23.10 9.10
N GLU A 11 6.56 23.86 9.58
CA GLU A 11 5.17 23.42 9.68
C GLU A 11 4.58 23.11 8.30
N LYS A 12 4.83 23.98 7.31
CA LYS A 12 4.43 23.74 5.91
C LYS A 12 5.02 22.44 5.33
N VAL A 13 6.29 22.13 5.62
CA VAL A 13 6.94 20.89 5.17
C VAL A 13 6.31 19.66 5.85
N ILE A 14 6.00 19.75 7.14
CA ILE A 14 5.33 18.66 7.88
C ILE A 14 3.94 18.40 7.31
N GLN A 15 3.17 19.45 7.06
CA GLN A 15 1.84 19.33 6.47
C GLN A 15 1.89 18.71 5.07
N THR A 16 2.80 19.21 4.22
CA THR A 16 3.01 18.65 2.87
C THR A 16 3.36 17.16 2.92
N LYS A 17 4.21 16.76 3.88
CA LYS A 17 4.56 15.35 4.08
C LYS A 17 3.33 14.52 4.47
N ALA A 18 2.49 15.03 5.38
CA ALA A 18 1.27 14.34 5.82
C ALA A 18 0.27 14.16 4.67
N ASP A 19 0.10 15.18 3.83
CA ASP A 19 -0.79 15.11 2.67
C ASP A 19 -0.30 14.06 1.65
N ILE A 20 1.01 14.06 1.36
CA ILE A 20 1.62 13.10 0.42
C ILE A 20 1.49 11.67 0.95
N THR A 21 1.79 11.43 2.23
CA THR A 21 1.71 10.06 2.79
C THR A 21 0.27 9.57 2.88
N GLY A 22 -0.70 10.46 3.14
CA GLY A 22 -2.13 10.18 3.06
C GLY A 22 -2.56 9.77 1.66
N ASN A 23 -2.12 10.53 0.64
CA ASN A 23 -2.39 10.22 -0.76
C ASN A 23 -1.77 8.88 -1.19
N ILE A 24 -0.51 8.62 -0.85
CA ILE A 24 0.16 7.33 -1.14
C ILE A 24 -0.63 6.17 -0.54
N SER A 25 -1.08 6.30 0.70
CA SER A 25 -1.86 5.24 1.37
C SER A 25 -3.18 4.97 0.66
N SER A 26 -3.90 6.03 0.28
CA SER A 26 -5.14 5.92 -0.48
C SER A 26 -4.91 5.26 -1.83
N THR A 27 -3.86 5.67 -2.56
CA THR A 27 -3.48 5.08 -3.84
C THR A 27 -3.11 3.60 -3.72
N CYS A 28 -2.28 3.21 -2.74
CA CYS A 28 -1.95 1.80 -2.50
C CYS A 28 -3.20 0.97 -2.23
N ARG A 29 -4.16 1.49 -1.46
CA ARG A 29 -5.43 0.81 -1.19
C ARG A 29 -6.26 0.62 -2.46
N PHE A 30 -6.40 1.66 -3.28
CA PHE A 30 -7.09 1.57 -4.56
C PHE A 30 -6.43 0.55 -5.50
N VAL A 31 -5.10 0.56 -5.60
CA VAL A 31 -4.34 -0.44 -6.36
C VAL A 31 -4.59 -1.84 -5.82
N GLY A 32 -4.55 -2.05 -4.50
CA GLY A 32 -4.84 -3.35 -3.88
C GLY A 32 -6.22 -3.89 -4.25
N PHE A 33 -7.25 -3.05 -4.21
CA PHE A 33 -8.61 -3.42 -4.64
C PHE A 33 -8.68 -3.71 -6.15
N GLY A 34 -7.99 -2.91 -6.98
CA GLY A 34 -7.92 -3.14 -8.42
C GLY A 34 -7.28 -4.48 -8.78
N LEU A 35 -6.16 -4.83 -8.13
CA LEU A 35 -5.49 -6.12 -8.31
C LEU A 35 -6.42 -7.29 -7.94
N LEU A 36 -7.13 -7.20 -6.81
CA LEU A 36 -8.10 -8.22 -6.40
C LEU A 36 -9.28 -8.33 -7.37
N ALA A 37 -9.83 -7.20 -7.83
CA ALA A 37 -10.93 -7.19 -8.78
C ALA A 37 -10.54 -7.89 -10.09
N ILE A 38 -9.35 -7.60 -10.62
CA ILE A 38 -8.83 -8.24 -11.83
C ILE A 38 -8.60 -9.73 -11.58
N PHE A 39 -7.96 -10.10 -10.47
CA PHE A 39 -7.75 -11.49 -10.08
C PHE A 39 -9.06 -12.28 -10.10
N TYR A 40 -10.09 -11.82 -9.38
CA TYR A 40 -11.38 -12.51 -9.34
C TYR A 40 -12.09 -12.53 -10.68
N THR A 41 -12.02 -11.44 -11.46
CA THR A 41 -12.62 -11.36 -12.79
C THR A 41 -12.04 -12.42 -13.73
N ILE A 42 -10.72 -12.62 -13.74
CA ILE A 42 -10.08 -13.64 -14.57
C ILE A 42 -10.31 -15.04 -13.98
N GLN A 43 -10.27 -15.17 -12.65
CA GLN A 43 -10.39 -16.46 -11.98
C GLN A 43 -11.78 -17.09 -12.16
N THR A 44 -12.82 -16.25 -12.19
CA THR A 44 -14.23 -16.66 -12.31
C THR A 44 -14.82 -16.47 -13.71
N GLY A 45 -14.10 -15.80 -14.61
CA GLY A 45 -14.54 -15.54 -15.97
C GLY A 45 -14.51 -16.80 -16.85
N ASP A 46 -15.56 -16.99 -17.63
CA ASP A 46 -15.71 -18.11 -18.57
C ASP A 46 -15.27 -17.78 -20.00
N SER A 47 -14.74 -16.58 -20.25
CA SER A 47 -14.22 -16.22 -21.57
C SER A 47 -13.02 -17.07 -21.96
N GLY A 48 -12.82 -17.29 -23.27
CA GLY A 48 -11.65 -18.00 -23.78
C GLY A 48 -10.33 -17.37 -23.32
N TYR A 49 -10.30 -16.03 -23.24
CA TYR A 49 -9.17 -15.27 -22.66
C TYR A 49 -8.91 -15.66 -21.20
N ALA A 50 -9.95 -15.64 -20.36
CA ALA A 50 -9.81 -15.96 -18.94
C ALA A 50 -9.38 -17.42 -18.71
N GLN A 51 -9.84 -18.34 -19.55
CA GLN A 51 -9.38 -19.73 -19.51
C GLN A 51 -7.91 -19.86 -19.94
N ALA A 52 -7.51 -19.22 -21.04
CA ALA A 52 -6.13 -19.23 -21.52
C ALA A 52 -5.17 -18.69 -20.46
N VAL A 53 -5.46 -17.51 -19.89
CA VAL A 53 -4.63 -16.90 -18.84
C VAL A 53 -4.52 -17.79 -17.60
N ARG A 54 -5.62 -18.44 -17.17
CA ARG A 54 -5.57 -19.38 -16.03
C ARG A 54 -4.67 -20.58 -16.31
N LEU A 55 -4.70 -21.12 -17.53
CA LEU A 55 -3.93 -22.30 -17.91
C LEU A 55 -2.44 -21.99 -18.12
N SER A 56 -2.11 -20.87 -18.76
CA SER A 56 -0.72 -20.53 -19.12
C SER A 56 0.00 -19.65 -18.10
N LEU A 57 -0.74 -18.77 -17.41
CA LEU A 57 -0.20 -17.72 -16.53
C LEU A 57 -0.80 -17.76 -15.13
N GLY A 58 -1.43 -18.87 -14.74
CA GLY A 58 -2.14 -19.00 -13.45
C GLY A 58 -1.27 -18.63 -12.23
N TRP A 59 0.03 -18.94 -12.26
CA TRP A 59 0.96 -18.55 -11.18
C TRP A 59 1.12 -17.02 -11.06
N TRP A 60 1.27 -16.32 -12.19
CA TRP A 60 1.33 -14.86 -12.21
C TRP A 60 0.02 -14.22 -11.75
N LEU A 61 -1.11 -14.81 -12.13
CA LEU A 61 -2.43 -14.38 -11.66
C LEU A 61 -2.55 -14.51 -10.13
N TRP A 62 -2.08 -15.61 -9.54
CA TRP A 62 -2.04 -15.76 -8.08
C TRP A 62 -1.16 -14.71 -7.39
N ILE A 63 -0.01 -14.36 -7.99
CA ILE A 63 0.84 -13.28 -7.47
C ILE A 63 0.07 -11.96 -7.44
N VAL A 64 -0.69 -11.64 -8.50
CA VAL A 64 -1.56 -10.45 -8.54
C VAL A 64 -2.58 -10.44 -7.41
N GLY A 65 -3.31 -11.55 -7.22
CA GLY A 65 -4.31 -11.66 -6.15
C GLY A 65 -3.70 -11.56 -4.75
N VAL A 66 -2.64 -12.32 -4.47
CA VAL A 66 -1.97 -12.35 -3.16
C VAL A 66 -1.33 -11.01 -2.83
N SER A 67 -0.66 -10.37 -3.79
CA SER A 67 -0.07 -9.04 -3.59
C SER A 67 -1.12 -7.98 -3.29
N GLY A 68 -2.25 -7.98 -4.00
CA GLY A 68 -3.38 -7.09 -3.71
C GLY A 68 -3.94 -7.27 -2.29
N ALA A 69 -4.13 -8.52 -1.86
CA ALA A 69 -4.57 -8.83 -0.49
C ALA A 69 -3.55 -8.38 0.56
N ILE A 70 -2.26 -8.65 0.35
CA ILE A 70 -1.18 -8.24 1.25
C ILE A 70 -1.11 -6.71 1.33
N THR A 71 -1.22 -5.98 0.22
CA THR A 71 -1.23 -4.52 0.22
C THR A 71 -2.34 -3.96 1.11
N ILE A 72 -3.57 -4.47 1.00
CA ILE A 72 -4.70 -4.03 1.83
C ILE A 72 -4.49 -4.39 3.30
N LEU A 73 -4.01 -5.60 3.58
CA LEU A 73 -3.72 -6.04 4.94
C LEU A 73 -2.67 -5.16 5.61
N LEU A 74 -1.57 -4.86 4.90
CA LEU A 74 -0.49 -4.01 5.40
C LEU A 74 -0.96 -2.55 5.59
N ASP A 75 -1.82 -2.03 4.71
CA ASP A 75 -2.44 -0.70 4.88
C ASP A 75 -3.28 -0.64 6.16
N TYR A 76 -4.10 -1.67 6.41
CA TYR A 76 -4.91 -1.75 7.62
C TYR A 76 -4.06 -1.87 8.89
N LEU A 77 -3.06 -2.76 8.89
CA LEU A 77 -2.14 -2.90 10.02
C LEU A 77 -1.39 -1.59 10.29
N GLN A 78 -0.90 -0.92 9.24
CA GLN A 78 -0.24 0.38 9.37
C GLN A 78 -1.15 1.41 10.04
N TYR A 79 -2.43 1.45 9.66
CA TYR A 79 -3.42 2.33 10.30
C TYR A 79 -3.61 2.00 11.79
N VAL A 80 -3.71 0.71 12.15
CA VAL A 80 -3.86 0.30 13.56
C VAL A 80 -2.64 0.67 14.40
N PHE A 81 -1.42 0.46 13.90
CA PHE A 81 -0.20 0.86 14.60
C PHE A 81 -0.03 2.37 14.68
N ALA A 82 -0.43 3.11 13.64
CA ALA A 82 -0.48 4.57 13.63
C ALA A 82 -1.37 5.07 14.77
N TRP A 83 -2.59 4.56 14.85
CA TRP A 83 -3.56 4.94 15.87
C TRP A 83 -3.03 4.65 17.28
N ARG A 84 -2.43 3.48 17.51
CA ARG A 84 -1.79 3.14 18.79
C ARG A 84 -0.64 4.10 19.14
N SER A 85 0.18 4.48 18.16
CA SER A 85 1.28 5.42 18.37
C SER A 85 0.77 6.81 18.76
N VAL A 86 -0.29 7.29 18.12
CA VAL A 86 -0.95 8.56 18.47
C VAL A 86 -1.59 8.50 19.85
N ALA A 87 -2.30 7.41 20.17
CA ALA A 87 -2.90 7.23 21.49
C ALA A 87 -1.84 7.22 22.60
N SER A 88 -0.68 6.61 22.35
CA SER A 88 0.45 6.63 23.29
C SER A 88 1.03 8.03 23.47
N ALA A 89 1.18 8.80 22.38
CA ALA A 89 1.68 10.18 22.45
C ALA A 89 0.70 11.11 23.17
N LEU A 90 -0.61 10.92 23.01
CA LEU A 90 -1.64 11.70 23.71
C LEU A 90 -1.71 11.41 25.22
N ALA A 91 -1.23 10.24 25.65
CA ALA A 91 -1.12 9.89 27.06
C ALA A 91 0.16 10.44 27.72
N ASP A 92 1.13 10.88 26.92
CA ASP A 92 2.39 11.46 27.40
C ASP A 92 2.19 12.94 27.79
N PRO A 93 2.67 13.39 28.97
CA PRO A 93 2.53 14.78 29.42
C PRO A 93 3.17 15.82 28.48
N GLU A 94 4.20 15.42 27.73
CA GLU A 94 4.92 16.29 26.80
C GLU A 94 4.39 16.15 25.36
N TYR A 95 3.40 15.28 25.13
CA TYR A 95 2.82 14.98 23.82
C TYR A 95 3.84 14.52 22.78
N LEU A 96 4.93 13.91 23.22
CA LEU A 96 6.00 13.45 22.34
C LEU A 96 5.74 12.04 21.83
N TYR A 97 6.08 11.81 20.56
CA TYR A 97 6.07 10.46 20.02
C TYR A 97 7.25 9.65 20.57
N ASP A 98 6.96 8.47 21.13
CA ASP A 98 8.01 7.50 21.43
C ASP A 98 8.54 6.86 20.15
N THR A 99 9.64 7.43 19.66
CA THR A 99 10.34 6.98 18.45
C THR A 99 11.00 5.61 18.57
N LYS A 100 11.18 5.09 19.79
CA LYS A 100 11.72 3.74 20.04
C LYS A 100 10.63 2.70 20.21
N SER A 101 9.36 3.11 20.36
CA SER A 101 8.24 2.19 20.50
C SER A 101 8.11 1.28 19.29
N LEU A 102 7.77 0.02 19.54
CA LEU A 102 7.48 -0.94 18.47
C LEU A 102 6.35 -0.46 17.56
N SER A 103 5.37 0.27 18.10
CA SER A 103 4.28 0.87 17.31
C SER A 103 4.81 1.87 16.27
N TYR A 104 5.75 2.74 16.67
CA TYR A 104 6.36 3.74 15.80
C TYR A 104 7.37 3.14 14.80
N CYS A 105 8.01 2.03 15.13
CA CYS A 105 8.82 1.30 14.14
C CYS A 105 7.90 0.57 13.14
N SER A 106 6.88 -0.12 13.64
CA SER A 106 6.02 -0.99 12.85
C SER A 106 5.22 -0.24 11.79
N TRP A 107 4.59 0.89 12.11
CA TRP A 107 3.81 1.63 11.10
C TRP A 107 4.67 2.14 9.93
N THR A 108 5.95 2.46 10.17
CA THR A 108 6.89 2.95 9.14
C THR A 108 7.30 1.80 8.23
N THR A 109 7.66 0.65 8.81
CA THR A 109 7.99 -0.55 8.06
C THR A 109 6.80 -1.04 7.23
N LEU A 110 5.60 -1.08 7.81
CA LEU A 110 4.37 -1.47 7.11
C LEU A 110 4.03 -0.51 5.96
N PHE A 111 4.30 0.79 6.13
CA PHE A 111 4.12 1.80 5.08
C PHE A 111 5.03 1.55 3.88
N ILE A 112 6.27 1.08 4.09
CA ILE A 112 7.19 0.73 3.00
C ILE A 112 6.76 -0.60 2.36
N LEU A 113 6.49 -1.62 3.19
CA LEU A 113 6.12 -2.95 2.70
C LEU A 113 4.87 -2.93 1.82
N LYS A 114 3.84 -2.14 2.18
CA LYS A 114 2.61 -2.05 1.37
C LYS A 114 2.87 -1.45 -0.01
N GLN A 115 3.79 -0.48 -0.09
CA GLN A 115 4.18 0.14 -1.37
C GLN A 115 4.91 -0.89 -2.24
N CYS A 116 5.88 -1.60 -1.68
CA CYS A 116 6.59 -2.68 -2.38
C CYS A 116 5.62 -3.77 -2.87
N ALA A 117 4.68 -4.20 -2.01
CA ALA A 117 3.66 -5.19 -2.38
C ALA A 117 2.77 -4.67 -3.54
N SER A 118 2.36 -3.39 -3.49
CA SER A 118 1.51 -2.81 -4.54
C SER A 118 2.23 -2.69 -5.88
N VAL A 119 3.48 -2.21 -5.88
CA VAL A 119 4.31 -2.09 -7.09
C VAL A 119 4.60 -3.48 -7.66
N PHE A 120 4.94 -4.45 -6.81
CA PHE A 120 5.18 -5.82 -7.23
C PHE A 120 3.92 -6.45 -7.85
N GLY A 121 2.75 -6.24 -7.25
CA GLY A 121 1.48 -6.71 -7.80
C GLY A 121 1.13 -6.10 -9.15
N VAL A 122 1.34 -4.80 -9.32
CA VAL A 122 1.15 -4.11 -10.60
C VAL A 122 2.14 -4.62 -11.65
N ALA A 123 3.41 -4.82 -11.30
CA ALA A 123 4.39 -5.38 -12.21
C ALA A 123 4.01 -6.80 -12.67
N ALA A 124 3.53 -7.65 -11.74
CA ALA A 124 3.02 -8.98 -12.07
C ALA A 124 1.79 -8.91 -12.99
N LEU A 125 0.88 -7.96 -12.77
CA LEU A 125 -0.27 -7.74 -13.65
C LEU A 125 0.17 -7.33 -15.06
N CYS A 126 1.13 -6.40 -15.18
CA CYS A 126 1.68 -6.03 -16.49
C CYS A 126 2.28 -7.25 -17.20
N ALA A 127 2.97 -8.13 -16.48
CA ALA A 127 3.47 -9.38 -17.05
C ALA A 127 2.32 -10.28 -17.52
N VAL A 128 1.24 -10.44 -16.75
CA VAL A 128 0.06 -11.20 -17.18
C VAL A 128 -0.49 -10.65 -18.50
N VAL A 129 -0.67 -9.34 -18.61
CA VAL A 129 -1.21 -8.70 -19.81
C VAL A 129 -0.28 -8.92 -21.01
N ILE A 130 1.01 -8.59 -20.87
CA ILE A 130 1.99 -8.70 -21.97
C ILE A 130 2.14 -10.15 -22.45
N PHE A 131 2.20 -11.12 -21.52
CA PHE A 131 2.39 -12.52 -21.90
C PHE A 131 1.09 -13.21 -22.32
N SER A 132 -0.08 -12.65 -21.98
CA SER A 132 -1.37 -13.20 -22.41
C SER A 132 -1.53 -13.15 -23.93
N ASP A 133 -0.98 -12.13 -24.60
CA ASP A 133 -0.99 -12.00 -26.05
C ASP A 133 -0.21 -13.09 -26.79
N PHE A 134 0.70 -13.79 -26.10
CA PHE A 134 1.44 -14.93 -26.66
C PHE A 134 0.77 -16.29 -26.38
N CYS A 135 -0.28 -16.30 -25.54
CA CYS A 135 -0.97 -17.51 -25.10
C CYS A 135 -2.36 -17.69 -25.74
N VAL A 136 -2.92 -16.61 -26.30
CA VAL A 136 -4.19 -16.57 -27.03
C VAL A 136 -3.91 -16.61 -28.52
#